data_AF-A0A7X8D2H7-F1
#
_entry.id   AF-A0A7X8D2H7-F1
#
_cell.length_a   1.000
_cell.length_b   1.000
_cell.length_c   1.000
_cell.angle_alpha   90.00
_cell.angle_beta   90.00
_cell.angle_gamma   90.00
#
_symmetry.space_group_name_H-M   'P 1'
#
loop_
_entity.id
_entity.type
_entity.pdbx_description
1 polymer ?
#
loop_
_entity_poly.entity_id
_entity_poly.type
_entity_poly.pdbx_seq_one_letter_code
_entity_poly.pdbx_strand_id
1 'polypeptide(L)'
;SLIITVVWGFVLVIISIFVGRKLSQHIAEPINKTAARLNLLSEKADLDTEVEVIDRSDEVGLLTKSLDNTITSLRAIILDISEHLAAMENGDMTATVTMEYRGGFASIKESITKLLYANNYLSSQIQQSANQIGNGAEHVAAGVQALSQGSTEQASAIQELAATIDELSEQTKQNATNAEIVRKESEGASVELKKGNEQMDNMSLAINEIKESSIEISKIIKTIDDIAFQTNILALNAAVEASRAGAAGRGFAVVADEVRNLASKSAEAAKNTTKLIENSLMAVENGVTIADKTEESFKEITEKVYRTINLVEKISEASVQQAEATSQVLLGVEQIASVVQTNSATAEESAAASEELSAQAQLLMELLDGIKVKENI
;
A
#
# COMPACT_ATOMS: atom_id res chain seq x y z
N SER A 1 -79.23 -95.24 -68.64
CA SER A 1 -77.90 -94.66 -68.93
C SER A 1 -77.85 -93.14 -68.77
N LEU A 2 -78.83 -92.38 -69.30
CA LEU A 2 -78.86 -90.90 -69.21
C LEU A 2 -79.18 -90.33 -67.80
N ILE A 3 -80.05 -91.00 -67.03
CA ILE A 3 -80.46 -90.52 -65.70
C ILE A 3 -79.31 -90.59 -64.68
N ILE A 4 -78.47 -91.62 -64.75
CA ILE A 4 -77.34 -91.83 -63.84
C ILE A 4 -76.24 -90.77 -64.07
N THR A 5 -75.98 -90.38 -65.32
CA THR A 5 -75.01 -89.33 -65.66
C THR A 5 -75.47 -87.94 -65.23
N VAL A 6 -76.76 -87.63 -65.33
CA VAL A 6 -77.34 -86.38 -64.82
C VAL A 6 -77.27 -86.31 -63.29
N VAL A 7 -77.55 -87.41 -62.58
CA VAL A 7 -77.46 -87.48 -61.11
C VAL A 7 -76.02 -87.30 -60.63
N TRP A 8 -75.03 -87.95 -61.26
CA TRP A 8 -73.61 -87.75 -60.93
C TRP A 8 -73.11 -86.34 -61.25
N GLY A 9 -73.60 -85.73 -62.33
CA GLY A 9 -73.33 -84.31 -62.64
C GLY A 9 -73.86 -83.37 -61.56
N PHE A 10 -75.07 -83.61 -61.05
CA PHE A 10 -75.65 -82.85 -59.95
C PHE A 10 -74.86 -83.03 -58.64
N VAL A 11 -74.44 -84.26 -58.34
CA VAL A 11 -73.61 -84.57 -57.16
C VAL A 11 -72.25 -83.86 -57.24
N LEU A 12 -71.59 -83.85 -58.40
CA LEU A 12 -70.33 -83.13 -58.59
C LEU A 12 -70.49 -81.63 -58.42
N VAL A 13 -71.56 -81.03 -58.96
CA VAL A 13 -71.85 -79.59 -58.75
C VAL A 13 -72.08 -79.29 -57.26
N ILE A 14 -72.83 -80.14 -56.56
CA ILE A 14 -73.05 -79.99 -55.11
C ILE A 14 -71.73 -80.12 -54.34
N ILE A 15 -70.87 -81.09 -54.69
CA ILE A 15 -69.55 -81.26 -54.07
C ILE A 15 -68.64 -80.06 -54.38
N SER A 16 -68.64 -79.54 -55.61
CA SER A 16 -67.87 -78.35 -55.97
C SER A 16 -68.36 -77.10 -55.23
N ILE A 17 -69.68 -76.93 -55.07
CA ILE A 17 -70.26 -75.85 -54.25
C ILE A 17 -69.89 -76.05 -52.77
N PHE A 18 -69.92 -77.28 -52.26
CA PHE A 18 -69.56 -77.59 -50.88
C PHE A 18 -68.07 -77.36 -50.60
N VAL A 19 -67.19 -77.87 -51.46
CA VAL A 19 -65.74 -77.65 -51.39
C VAL A 19 -65.41 -76.17 -51.59
N GLY A 20 -66.09 -75.48 -52.52
CA GLY A 20 -65.96 -74.04 -52.73
C GLY A 20 -66.40 -73.23 -51.51
N ARG A 21 -67.53 -73.56 -50.87
CA ARG A 21 -67.96 -72.94 -49.62
C ARG A 21 -67.00 -73.24 -48.47
N LYS A 22 -66.49 -74.48 -48.39
CA LYS A 22 -65.54 -74.88 -47.36
C LYS A 22 -64.20 -74.15 -47.51
N LEU A 23 -63.65 -74.05 -48.73
CA LEU A 23 -62.47 -73.23 -49.05
C LEU A 23 -62.71 -71.74 -48.80
N SER A 24 -63.87 -71.22 -49.18
CA SER A 24 -64.25 -69.83 -48.95
C SER A 24 -64.29 -69.49 -47.46
N GLN A 25 -64.90 -70.35 -46.64
CA GLN A 25 -65.01 -70.15 -45.19
C GLN A 25 -63.70 -70.44 -44.45
N HIS A 26 -62.94 -71.45 -44.88
CA HIS A 26 -61.73 -71.89 -44.18
C HIS A 26 -60.45 -71.19 -44.67
N ILE A 27 -60.47 -70.49 -45.80
CA ILE A 27 -59.28 -69.82 -46.34
C ILE A 27 -59.61 -68.37 -46.74
N ALA A 28 -60.58 -68.15 -47.64
CA ALA A 28 -60.81 -66.83 -48.22
C ALA A 28 -61.32 -65.79 -47.19
N GLU A 29 -62.22 -66.19 -46.28
CA GLU A 29 -62.75 -65.31 -45.24
C GLU A 29 -61.67 -64.88 -44.22
N PRO A 30 -60.90 -65.80 -43.60
CA PRO A 30 -59.71 -65.46 -42.79
C PRO A 30 -58.70 -64.54 -43.48
N ILE A 31 -58.39 -64.80 -44.76
CA ILE A 31 -57.45 -63.99 -45.53
C ILE A 31 -58.02 -62.59 -45.77
N ASN A 32 -59.31 -62.47 -46.12
CA ASN A 32 -59.95 -61.18 -46.31
C ASN A 32 -59.97 -60.35 -45.02
N LYS A 33 -60.22 -60.98 -43.87
CA LYS A 33 -60.15 -60.30 -42.56
C LYS A 33 -58.73 -59.84 -42.22
N THR A 34 -57.74 -60.69 -42.47
CA THR A 34 -56.32 -60.36 -42.29
C THR A 34 -55.89 -59.21 -43.22
N ALA A 35 -56.33 -59.25 -44.48
CA ALA A 35 -56.09 -58.18 -45.46
C ALA A 35 -56.75 -56.87 -45.06
N ALA A 36 -57.99 -56.92 -44.55
CA ALA A 36 -58.66 -55.75 -44.00
C ALA A 36 -57.90 -55.17 -42.80
N ARG A 37 -57.39 -56.02 -41.90
CA ARG A 37 -56.58 -55.58 -40.75
C ARG A 37 -55.25 -54.98 -41.16
N LEU A 38 -54.58 -55.57 -42.15
CA LEU A 38 -53.39 -55.00 -42.78
C LEU A 38 -53.68 -53.64 -43.42
N ASN A 39 -54.85 -53.47 -44.04
CA ASN A 39 -55.25 -52.18 -44.60
C ASN A 39 -55.43 -51.12 -43.51
N LEU A 40 -56.04 -51.48 -42.37
CA LEU A 40 -56.13 -50.59 -41.21
C LEU A 40 -54.74 -50.20 -40.67
N LEU A 41 -53.82 -51.16 -40.59
CA LEU A 41 -52.43 -50.88 -40.18
C LEU A 41 -51.73 -49.95 -41.19
N SER A 42 -51.89 -50.20 -42.49
CA SER A 42 -51.15 -49.48 -43.54
C SER A 42 -51.70 -48.08 -43.83
N GLU A 43 -53.03 -47.92 -43.89
CA GLU A 43 -53.66 -46.63 -44.25
C GLU A 43 -53.79 -45.70 -43.04
N LYS A 44 -54.02 -46.26 -41.84
CA LYS A 44 -54.36 -45.49 -40.65
C LYS A 44 -53.33 -45.60 -39.53
N ALA A 45 -52.27 -46.41 -39.70
CA ALA A 45 -51.35 -46.75 -38.62
C ALA A 45 -52.07 -47.26 -37.37
N ASP A 46 -53.23 -47.91 -37.54
CA ASP A 46 -54.05 -48.39 -36.43
C ASP A 46 -53.35 -49.58 -35.77
N LEU A 47 -52.91 -49.38 -34.53
CA LEU A 47 -52.27 -50.37 -33.67
C LEU A 47 -53.19 -50.84 -32.53
N ASP A 48 -54.35 -50.23 -32.36
CA ASP A 48 -55.23 -50.45 -31.22
C ASP A 48 -56.29 -51.52 -31.49
N THR A 49 -56.74 -51.64 -32.74
CA THR A 49 -57.70 -52.68 -33.13
C THR A 49 -57.06 -54.07 -33.07
N GLU A 50 -57.68 -54.99 -32.33
CA GLU A 50 -57.21 -56.37 -32.16
C GLU A 50 -57.18 -57.15 -33.48
N VAL A 51 -56.24 -58.10 -33.59
CA VAL A 51 -56.17 -59.03 -34.72
C VAL A 51 -56.99 -60.27 -34.37
N GLU A 52 -57.89 -60.68 -35.26
CA GLU A 52 -58.59 -61.95 -35.11
C GLU A 52 -57.62 -63.12 -35.36
N VAL A 53 -57.06 -63.67 -34.28
CA VAL A 53 -56.14 -64.81 -34.34
C VAL A 53 -56.93 -66.10 -34.49
N ILE A 54 -56.58 -66.88 -35.53
CA ILE A 54 -57.22 -68.16 -35.78
C ILE A 54 -56.26 -69.27 -35.34
N ASP A 55 -56.67 -70.03 -34.33
CA ASP A 55 -55.86 -71.12 -33.75
C ASP A 55 -55.87 -72.35 -34.67
N ARG A 56 -55.00 -72.31 -35.70
CA ARG A 56 -54.77 -73.38 -36.68
C ARG A 56 -53.29 -73.56 -36.92
N SER A 57 -52.88 -74.80 -37.19
CA SER A 57 -51.49 -75.17 -37.48
C SER A 57 -51.11 -75.06 -38.96
N ASP A 58 -51.89 -74.31 -39.75
CA ASP A 58 -51.68 -74.11 -41.18
C ASP A 58 -51.18 -72.69 -41.51
N GLU A 59 -51.00 -72.38 -42.79
CA GLU A 59 -50.47 -71.09 -43.25
C GLU A 59 -51.38 -69.91 -42.86
N VAL A 60 -52.69 -70.14 -42.72
CA VAL A 60 -53.66 -69.11 -42.32
C VAL A 60 -53.50 -68.79 -40.83
N GLY A 61 -53.35 -69.82 -39.99
CA GLY A 61 -53.05 -69.63 -38.57
C GLY A 61 -51.70 -68.97 -38.34
N LEU A 62 -50.66 -69.37 -39.09
CA LEU A 62 -49.34 -68.73 -39.04
C LEU A 62 -49.44 -67.24 -39.43
N LEU A 63 -50.15 -66.91 -40.52
CA LEU A 63 -50.30 -65.53 -40.99
C LEU A 63 -51.00 -64.63 -39.97
N THR A 64 -52.12 -65.08 -39.41
CA THR A 64 -52.88 -64.29 -38.41
C THR A 64 -52.06 -64.06 -37.14
N LYS A 65 -51.35 -65.09 -36.65
CA LYS A 65 -50.46 -64.98 -35.49
C LYS A 65 -49.24 -64.11 -35.75
N SER A 66 -48.65 -64.18 -36.95
CA SER A 66 -47.53 -63.30 -37.34
C SER A 66 -47.97 -61.85 -37.45
N LEU A 67 -49.17 -61.58 -37.98
CA LEU A 67 -49.74 -60.23 -38.03
C LEU A 67 -49.99 -59.67 -36.62
N ASP A 68 -50.60 -60.47 -35.75
CA ASP A 68 -50.85 -60.13 -34.35
C ASP A 68 -49.56 -59.80 -33.58
N ASN A 69 -48.55 -60.67 -33.67
CA ASN A 69 -47.25 -60.43 -33.08
C ASN A 69 -46.60 -59.14 -33.60
N THR A 70 -46.78 -58.83 -34.89
CA THR A 70 -46.22 -57.62 -35.50
C THR A 70 -46.91 -56.37 -34.96
N ILE A 71 -48.25 -56.34 -34.96
CA ILE A 71 -49.03 -55.21 -34.45
C ILE A 71 -48.78 -55.01 -32.95
N THR A 72 -48.78 -56.09 -32.16
CA THR A 72 -48.50 -56.03 -30.72
C THR A 72 -47.09 -55.52 -30.44
N SER A 73 -46.08 -55.98 -31.18
CA SER A 73 -44.70 -55.50 -31.03
C SER A 73 -44.55 -54.03 -31.43
N LEU A 74 -45.17 -53.62 -32.54
CA LEU A 74 -45.17 -52.21 -32.98
C LEU A 74 -45.86 -51.31 -31.95
N ARG A 75 -47.01 -51.73 -31.44
CA ARG A 75 -47.75 -51.00 -30.41
C ARG A 75 -46.92 -50.83 -29.15
N ALA A 76 -46.30 -51.90 -28.66
CA ALA A 76 -45.45 -51.85 -27.46
C ALA A 76 -44.28 -50.88 -27.64
N ILE A 77 -43.58 -50.94 -28.78
CA ILE A 77 -42.45 -50.03 -29.08
C ILE A 77 -42.92 -48.57 -29.18
N ILE A 78 -44.02 -48.29 -29.86
CA ILE A 78 -44.54 -46.92 -30.01
C ILE A 78 -45.00 -46.34 -28.66
N LEU A 79 -45.66 -47.14 -27.83
CA LEU A 79 -46.06 -46.72 -26.47
C LEU A 79 -44.83 -46.42 -25.60
N ASP A 80 -43.82 -47.30 -25.61
CA ASP A 80 -42.58 -47.12 -24.85
C ASP A 80 -41.82 -45.87 -25.32
N ILE A 81 -41.72 -45.63 -26.64
CA ILE A 81 -41.13 -44.39 -27.18
C ILE A 81 -41.91 -43.16 -26.70
N SER A 82 -43.24 -43.20 -26.78
CA SER A 82 -44.10 -42.07 -26.41
C SER A 82 -43.99 -41.74 -24.92
N GLU A 83 -43.91 -42.76 -24.07
CA GLU A 83 -43.73 -42.61 -22.63
C GLU A 83 -42.39 -41.91 -22.30
N HIS A 84 -41.29 -42.34 -22.92
CA HIS A 84 -39.98 -41.73 -22.69
C HIS A 84 -39.89 -40.30 -23.24
N LEU A 85 -40.49 -40.03 -24.40
CA LEU A 85 -40.54 -38.67 -24.94
C LEU A 85 -41.42 -37.75 -24.10
N ALA A 86 -42.55 -38.24 -23.59
CA ALA A 86 -43.39 -37.48 -22.66
C ALA A 86 -42.69 -37.24 -21.31
N ALA A 87 -41.89 -38.19 -20.83
CA ALA A 87 -41.04 -37.96 -19.65
C ALA A 87 -40.03 -36.82 -19.90
N MET A 88 -39.34 -36.83 -21.05
CA MET A 88 -38.41 -35.75 -21.44
C MET A 88 -39.10 -34.39 -21.56
N GLU A 89 -40.30 -34.34 -22.16
CA GLU A 89 -41.09 -33.12 -22.29
C GLU A 89 -41.42 -32.50 -20.92
N ASN A 90 -41.71 -33.35 -19.93
CA ASN A 90 -41.97 -32.95 -18.55
C ASN A 90 -40.69 -32.72 -17.72
N GLY A 91 -39.52 -32.69 -18.36
CA GLY A 91 -38.23 -32.47 -17.71
C GLY A 91 -37.70 -33.67 -16.94
N ASP A 92 -38.32 -34.85 -17.04
CA ASP A 92 -37.82 -36.07 -16.39
C ASP A 92 -36.79 -36.78 -17.25
N MET A 93 -35.52 -36.47 -17.01
CA MET A 93 -34.39 -37.10 -17.69
C MET A 93 -33.93 -38.39 -16.97
N THR A 94 -34.57 -38.80 -15.86
CA THR A 94 -34.17 -39.98 -15.07
C THR A 94 -34.68 -41.29 -15.66
N ALA A 95 -35.64 -41.22 -16.59
CA ALA A 95 -36.22 -42.35 -17.30
C ALA A 95 -35.14 -43.25 -17.93
N THR A 96 -35.40 -44.54 -18.04
CA THR A 96 -34.45 -45.52 -18.58
C THR A 96 -35.18 -46.52 -19.47
N VAL A 97 -34.75 -46.62 -20.74
CA VAL A 97 -35.35 -47.53 -21.73
C VAL A 97 -34.99 -48.97 -21.39
N THR A 98 -35.91 -49.70 -20.75
CA THR A 98 -35.70 -51.10 -20.33
C THR A 98 -36.15 -52.12 -21.38
N MET A 99 -37.09 -51.75 -22.25
CA MET A 99 -37.59 -52.63 -23.31
C MET A 99 -36.51 -52.96 -24.34
N GLU A 100 -36.51 -54.19 -24.84
CA GLU A 100 -35.57 -54.63 -25.90
C GLU A 100 -36.17 -54.41 -27.29
N TYR A 101 -35.56 -53.51 -28.07
CA TYR A 101 -35.98 -53.21 -29.43
C TYR A 101 -35.15 -54.06 -30.41
N ARG A 102 -35.82 -54.85 -31.24
CA ARG A 102 -35.16 -55.77 -32.18
C ARG A 102 -35.07 -55.18 -33.59
N GLY A 103 -34.06 -55.61 -34.35
CA GLY A 103 -33.90 -55.24 -35.76
C GLY A 103 -33.74 -53.73 -35.97
N GLY A 104 -34.47 -53.16 -36.93
CA GLY A 104 -34.39 -51.73 -37.26
C GLY A 104 -34.74 -50.78 -36.11
N PHE A 105 -35.54 -51.23 -35.13
CA PHE A 105 -35.93 -50.43 -33.97
C PHE A 105 -34.81 -50.26 -32.93
N ALA A 106 -33.78 -51.12 -32.93
CA ALA A 106 -32.67 -51.02 -31.96
C ALA A 106 -31.98 -49.64 -31.97
N SER A 107 -31.87 -49.03 -33.16
CA SER A 107 -31.32 -47.69 -33.35
C SER A 107 -32.11 -46.59 -32.64
N ILE A 108 -33.43 -46.76 -32.50
CA ILE A 108 -34.31 -45.79 -31.81
C ILE A 108 -34.06 -45.86 -30.30
N LYS A 109 -33.99 -47.06 -29.71
CA LYS A 109 -33.63 -47.25 -28.30
C LYS A 109 -32.28 -46.60 -27.99
N GLU A 110 -31.29 -46.83 -28.84
CA GLU A 110 -29.96 -46.23 -28.69
C GLU A 110 -30.03 -44.70 -28.75
N SER A 111 -30.82 -44.15 -29.69
CA SER A 111 -30.98 -42.70 -29.85
C SER A 111 -31.67 -42.05 -28.64
N ILE A 112 -32.77 -42.63 -28.13
CA ILE A 112 -33.46 -42.15 -26.93
C ILE A 112 -32.53 -42.22 -25.72
N THR A 113 -31.81 -43.33 -25.55
CA THR A 113 -30.84 -43.51 -24.45
C THR A 113 -29.73 -42.46 -24.50
N LYS A 114 -29.18 -42.20 -25.70
CA LYS A 114 -28.17 -41.16 -25.92
C LYS A 114 -28.71 -39.76 -25.64
N LEU A 115 -29.96 -39.46 -26.02
CA LEU A 115 -30.60 -38.19 -25.72
C LEU A 115 -30.82 -37.99 -24.21
N LEU A 116 -31.29 -39.01 -23.49
CA LEU A 116 -31.39 -38.98 -22.03
C LEU A 116 -30.02 -38.71 -21.40
N TYR A 117 -28.99 -39.44 -21.81
CA TYR A 117 -27.64 -39.26 -21.29
C TYR A 117 -27.09 -37.85 -21.56
N ALA A 118 -27.21 -37.36 -22.81
CA ALA A 118 -26.72 -36.04 -23.19
C ALA A 118 -27.43 -34.91 -22.43
N ASN A 119 -28.75 -34.98 -22.26
CA ASN A 119 -29.50 -33.98 -21.50
C ASN A 119 -29.15 -34.02 -20.01
N ASN A 120 -29.07 -35.21 -19.39
CA ASN A 120 -28.62 -35.32 -18.00
C ASN A 120 -27.22 -34.71 -17.82
N TYR A 121 -26.29 -35.04 -18.72
CA TYR A 121 -24.93 -34.50 -18.67
C TYR A 121 -24.93 -32.98 -18.79
N LEU A 122 -25.63 -32.42 -19.77
CA LEU A 122 -25.72 -30.97 -19.98
C LEU A 122 -26.34 -30.27 -18.76
N SER A 123 -27.46 -30.76 -18.24
CA SER A 123 -28.11 -30.17 -17.06
C SER A 123 -27.23 -30.24 -15.83
N SER A 124 -26.53 -31.36 -15.61
CA SER A 124 -25.55 -31.49 -14.52
C SER A 124 -24.39 -30.50 -14.66
N GLN A 125 -23.84 -30.33 -15.87
CA GLN A 125 -22.78 -29.34 -16.13
C GLN A 125 -23.25 -27.90 -15.91
N ILE A 126 -24.49 -27.57 -16.30
CA ILE A 126 -25.07 -26.24 -16.04
C ILE A 126 -25.25 -26.03 -14.54
N GLN A 127 -25.77 -27.02 -13.81
CA GLN A 127 -25.93 -26.95 -12.36
C GLN A 127 -24.61 -26.73 -11.64
N GLN A 128 -23.56 -27.46 -12.04
CA GLN A 128 -22.22 -27.30 -11.49
C GLN A 128 -21.67 -25.89 -11.79
N SER A 129 -21.82 -25.43 -13.03
CA SER A 129 -21.35 -24.10 -13.44
C SER A 129 -22.08 -22.98 -12.70
N ALA A 130 -23.39 -23.08 -12.53
CA ALA A 130 -24.19 -22.10 -11.78
C ALA A 130 -23.75 -22.02 -10.31
N ASN A 131 -23.55 -23.17 -9.65
CA ASN A 131 -23.00 -23.20 -8.28
C ASN A 131 -21.60 -22.57 -8.20
N GLN A 132 -20.73 -22.84 -9.19
CA GLN A 132 -19.40 -22.22 -9.24
C GLN A 132 -19.47 -20.70 -9.42
N ILE A 133 -20.37 -20.21 -10.27
CA ILE A 133 -20.60 -18.76 -10.46
C ILE A 133 -21.11 -18.12 -9.17
N GLY A 134 -22.12 -18.73 -8.52
CA GLY A 134 -22.68 -18.23 -7.26
C GLY A 134 -21.63 -18.14 -6.15
N ASN A 135 -20.87 -19.21 -5.93
CA ASN A 135 -19.78 -19.22 -4.95
C ASN A 135 -18.68 -18.20 -5.31
N GLY A 136 -18.34 -18.08 -6.60
CA GLY A 136 -17.37 -17.10 -7.09
C GLY A 136 -17.82 -15.67 -6.81
N ALA A 137 -19.10 -15.37 -7.05
CA ALA A 137 -19.71 -14.07 -6.77
C ALA A 137 -19.68 -13.73 -5.27
N GLU A 138 -20.01 -14.68 -4.40
CA GLU A 138 -19.90 -14.48 -2.94
C GLU A 138 -18.46 -14.19 -2.50
N HIS A 139 -17.48 -14.90 -3.06
CA HIS A 139 -16.07 -14.63 -2.78
C HIS A 139 -15.61 -13.25 -3.25
N VAL A 140 -16.04 -12.82 -4.44
CA VAL A 140 -15.74 -11.46 -4.95
C VAL A 140 -16.40 -10.42 -4.04
N ALA A 141 -17.67 -10.59 -3.67
CA ALA A 141 -18.38 -9.67 -2.77
C ALA A 141 -17.67 -9.52 -1.40
N ALA A 142 -17.20 -10.62 -0.81
CA ALA A 142 -16.42 -10.57 0.42
C ALA A 142 -15.08 -9.81 0.25
N GLY A 143 -14.37 -10.05 -0.86
CA GLY A 143 -13.14 -9.34 -1.18
C GLY A 143 -13.36 -7.83 -1.41
N VAL A 144 -14.48 -7.48 -2.05
CA VAL A 144 -14.91 -6.11 -2.29
C VAL A 144 -15.24 -5.38 -0.98
N GLN A 145 -15.92 -6.04 -0.05
CA GLN A 145 -16.19 -5.46 1.27
C GLN A 145 -14.89 -5.14 2.02
N ALA A 146 -13.92 -6.05 1.98
CA ALA A 146 -12.59 -5.81 2.55
C ALA A 146 -11.86 -4.66 1.84
N LEU A 147 -11.95 -4.57 0.51
CA LEU A 147 -11.36 -3.47 -0.27
C LEU A 147 -12.00 -2.11 0.06
N SER A 148 -13.32 -2.07 0.21
CA SER A 148 -14.07 -0.86 0.60
C SER A 148 -13.68 -0.39 2.00
N GLN A 149 -13.61 -1.32 2.97
CA GLN A 149 -13.15 -1.02 4.32
C GLN A 149 -11.70 -0.51 4.33
N GLY A 150 -10.79 -1.22 3.66
CA GLY A 150 -9.39 -0.82 3.56
C GLY A 150 -9.21 0.55 2.89
N SER A 151 -10.02 0.86 1.87
CA SER A 151 -10.02 2.18 1.21
C SER A 151 -10.49 3.29 2.16
N THR A 152 -11.50 3.02 3.00
CA THR A 152 -12.00 3.98 4.00
C THR A 152 -10.96 4.25 5.10
N GLU A 153 -10.30 3.20 5.58
CA GLU A 153 -9.20 3.31 6.55
C GLU A 153 -8.01 4.08 5.95
N GLN A 154 -7.64 3.78 4.71
CA GLN A 154 -6.60 4.51 3.98
C GLN A 154 -6.95 5.99 3.78
N ALA A 155 -8.20 6.32 3.44
CA ALA A 155 -8.65 7.70 3.29
C ALA A 155 -8.46 8.49 4.60
N SER A 156 -8.77 7.88 5.74
CA SER A 156 -8.59 8.49 7.06
C SER A 156 -7.11 8.71 7.37
N ALA A 157 -6.26 7.72 7.11
CA ALA A 157 -4.81 7.83 7.31
C ALA A 157 -4.18 8.91 6.40
N ILE A 158 -4.67 9.06 5.17
CA ILE A 158 -4.23 10.10 4.24
C ILE A 158 -4.57 11.49 4.75
N GLN A 159 -5.75 11.68 5.35
CA GLN A 159 -6.13 12.97 5.95
C GLN A 159 -5.20 13.34 7.11
N GLU A 160 -4.87 12.38 7.98
CA GLU A 160 -3.94 12.59 9.10
C GLU A 160 -2.51 12.87 8.60
N LEU A 161 -2.06 12.15 7.58
CA LEU A 161 -0.76 12.39 6.93
C LEU A 161 -0.70 13.79 6.31
N ALA A 162 -1.75 14.21 5.59
CA ALA A 162 -1.80 15.55 5.01
C ALA A 162 -1.70 16.64 6.08
N ALA A 163 -2.44 16.49 7.19
CA ALA A 163 -2.36 17.43 8.32
C ALA A 163 -0.94 17.46 8.95
N THR A 164 -0.31 16.30 9.09
CA THR A 164 1.06 16.20 9.63
C THR A 164 2.09 16.84 8.69
N ILE A 165 1.90 16.70 7.38
CA ILE A 165 2.75 17.30 6.34
C ILE A 165 2.60 18.82 6.34
N ASP A 166 1.38 19.34 6.48
CA ASP A 166 1.12 20.78 6.59
C ASP A 166 1.79 21.37 7.84
N GLU A 167 1.68 20.68 8.99
CA GLU A 167 2.37 21.10 10.22
C GLU A 167 3.90 21.07 10.03
N LEU A 168 4.44 20.02 9.42
CA LEU A 168 5.87 19.92 9.13
C LEU A 168 6.35 21.05 8.21
N SER A 169 5.57 21.39 7.18
CA SER A 169 5.86 22.49 6.26
C SER A 169 5.96 23.83 6.99
N GLU A 170 5.02 24.11 7.90
CA GLU A 170 5.04 25.33 8.71
C GLU A 170 6.24 25.34 9.68
N GLN A 171 6.54 24.22 10.35
CA GLN A 171 7.71 24.12 11.22
C GLN A 171 9.03 24.33 10.45
N THR A 172 9.16 23.77 9.25
CA THR A 172 10.33 23.96 8.39
C THR A 172 10.49 25.44 7.99
N LYS A 173 9.39 26.12 7.65
CA LYS A 173 9.40 27.55 7.34
C LYS A 173 9.79 28.41 8.55
N GLN A 174 9.32 28.04 9.74
CA GLN A 174 9.71 28.68 10.99
C GLN A 174 11.20 28.47 11.27
N ASN A 175 11.73 27.27 11.03
CA ASN A 175 13.17 27.00 11.19
C ASN A 175 14.02 27.86 10.25
N ALA A 176 13.64 27.99 8.97
CA ALA A 176 14.33 28.87 8.03
C ALA A 176 14.31 30.34 8.49
N THR A 177 13.16 30.81 8.98
CA THR A 177 13.01 32.17 9.50
C THR A 177 13.86 32.40 10.75
N ASN A 178 13.85 31.45 11.69
CA ASN A 178 14.64 31.50 12.91
C ASN A 178 16.15 31.47 12.60
N ALA A 179 16.58 30.64 11.65
CA ALA A 179 17.95 30.61 11.19
C ALA A 179 18.38 32.00 10.66
N GLU A 180 17.55 32.64 9.83
CA GLU A 180 17.85 33.98 9.32
C GLU A 180 17.96 35.04 10.44
N ILE A 181 17.08 34.98 11.45
CA ILE A 181 17.15 35.85 12.62
C ILE A 181 18.47 35.63 13.38
N VAL A 182 18.82 34.38 13.67
CA VAL A 182 20.06 34.04 14.41
C VAL A 182 21.30 34.46 13.61
N ARG A 183 21.28 34.33 12.29
CA ARG A 183 22.37 34.78 11.41
C ARG A 183 22.60 36.29 11.57
N LYS A 184 21.54 37.08 11.49
CA LYS A 184 21.60 38.54 11.62
C LYS A 184 22.10 38.99 13.00
N GLU A 185 21.61 38.36 14.07
CA GLU A 185 22.08 38.63 15.43
C GLU A 185 23.56 38.27 15.61
N SER A 186 24.00 37.15 15.03
CA SER A 186 25.40 36.71 15.07
C SER A 186 26.33 37.64 14.28
N GLU A 187 25.88 38.15 13.14
CA GLU A 187 26.59 39.19 12.38
C GLU A 187 26.72 40.48 13.20
N GLY A 188 25.65 40.90 13.88
CA GLY A 188 25.68 42.04 14.81
C GLY A 188 26.70 41.84 15.94
N ALA A 189 26.69 40.66 16.57
CA ALA A 189 27.67 40.32 17.61
C ALA A 189 29.11 40.33 17.09
N SER A 190 29.35 39.87 15.85
CA SER A 190 30.67 39.92 15.21
C SER A 190 31.18 41.36 15.03
N VAL A 191 30.29 42.29 14.64
CA VAL A 191 30.63 43.72 14.54
C VAL A 191 31.02 44.30 15.90
N GLU A 192 30.26 44.00 16.95
CA GLU A 192 30.58 44.48 18.31
C GLU A 192 31.87 43.87 18.87
N LEU A 193 32.14 42.59 18.60
CA LEU A 193 33.42 41.95 18.96
C LEU A 193 34.62 42.58 18.24
N LYS A 194 34.45 42.97 16.97
CA LYS A 194 35.49 43.69 16.22
C LYS A 194 35.81 45.05 16.87
N LYS A 195 34.79 45.81 17.27
CA LYS A 195 34.98 47.05 18.04
C LYS A 195 35.64 46.78 19.39
N GLY A 196 35.28 45.69 20.06
CA GLY A 196 35.91 45.26 21.30
C GLY A 196 37.41 45.00 21.15
N ASN A 197 37.82 44.30 20.09
CA ASN A 197 39.24 44.10 19.75
C ASN A 197 39.96 45.44 19.49
N GLU A 198 39.36 46.36 18.72
CA GLU A 198 39.94 47.69 18.49
C GLU A 198 40.11 48.48 19.80
N GLN A 199 39.19 48.35 20.76
CA GLN A 199 39.32 48.97 22.07
C GLN A 199 40.42 48.32 22.93
N MET A 200 40.61 47.01 22.82
CA MET A 200 41.69 46.29 23.49
C MET A 200 43.07 46.71 22.96
N ASP A 201 43.22 46.87 21.64
CA ASP A 201 44.45 47.39 21.03
C ASP A 201 44.81 48.78 21.58
N ASN A 202 43.81 49.68 21.64
CA ASN A 202 43.99 51.02 22.20
C ASN A 202 44.36 50.98 23.70
N MET A 203 43.75 50.07 24.47
CA MET A 203 44.09 49.89 25.88
C MET A 203 45.52 49.37 26.06
N SER A 204 45.96 48.41 25.22
CA SER A 204 47.33 47.89 25.24
C SER A 204 48.35 48.99 24.95
N LEU A 205 48.09 49.86 23.97
CA LEU A 205 48.91 51.04 23.69
C LEU A 205 49.01 51.97 24.90
N ALA A 206 47.88 52.30 25.54
CA ALA A 206 47.86 53.17 26.72
C ALA A 206 48.62 52.58 27.91
N ILE A 207 48.51 51.27 28.16
CA ILE A 207 49.24 50.58 29.23
C ILE A 207 50.75 50.59 28.95
N ASN A 208 51.15 50.40 27.70
CA ASN A 208 52.56 50.49 27.30
C ASN A 208 53.12 51.91 27.47
N GLU A 209 52.34 52.95 27.14
CA GLU A 209 52.74 54.34 27.39
C GLU A 209 52.90 54.65 28.89
N ILE A 210 52.02 54.10 29.74
CA ILE A 210 52.15 54.19 31.21
C ILE A 210 53.41 53.46 31.69
N LYS A 211 53.74 52.30 31.10
CA LYS A 211 54.96 51.54 31.41
C LYS A 211 56.21 52.37 31.09
N GLU A 212 56.30 52.93 29.89
CA GLU A 212 57.42 53.76 29.47
C GLU A 212 57.55 55.00 30.35
N SER A 213 56.44 55.70 30.62
CA SER A 213 56.41 56.86 31.51
C SER A 213 56.90 56.50 32.93
N SER A 214 56.50 55.34 33.45
CA SER A 214 56.93 54.87 34.77
C SER A 214 58.44 54.55 34.82
N ILE A 215 59.00 54.01 33.72
CA ILE A 215 60.45 53.78 33.58
C ILE A 215 61.21 55.11 33.57
N GLU A 216 60.72 56.12 32.84
CA GLU A 216 61.35 57.44 32.82
C GLU A 216 61.29 58.12 34.20
N ILE A 217 60.17 58.04 34.91
CA ILE A 217 60.06 58.54 36.29
C ILE A 217 61.08 57.81 37.19
N SER A 218 61.25 56.49 37.04
CA SER A 218 62.24 55.72 37.80
C SER A 218 63.67 56.25 37.59
N LYS A 219 64.04 56.58 36.35
CA LYS A 219 65.36 57.18 36.02
C LYS A 219 65.52 58.55 36.67
N ILE A 220 64.48 59.38 36.64
CA ILE A 220 64.49 60.71 37.28
C ILE A 220 64.69 60.58 38.79
N ILE A 221 63.93 59.70 39.46
CA ILE A 221 64.07 59.48 40.90
C ILE A 221 65.47 58.96 41.25
N LYS A 222 66.06 58.08 40.43
CA LYS A 222 67.45 57.65 40.61
C LYS A 222 68.45 58.81 40.55
N THR A 223 68.26 59.73 39.59
CA THR A 223 69.09 60.94 39.51
C THR A 223 68.91 61.84 40.74
N ILE A 224 67.68 61.93 41.28
CA ILE A 224 67.42 62.69 42.53
C ILE A 224 68.13 62.03 43.72
N ASP A 225 68.12 60.71 43.82
CA ASP A 225 68.85 59.97 44.86
C ASP A 225 70.38 60.20 44.75
N ASP A 226 70.92 60.17 43.53
CA ASP A 226 72.33 60.48 43.27
C ASP A 226 72.68 61.93 43.67
N ILE A 227 71.81 62.90 43.36
CA ILE A 227 71.98 64.31 43.77
C ILE A 227 71.92 64.44 45.29
N ALA A 228 70.98 63.76 45.95
CA ALA A 228 70.86 63.76 47.41
C ALA A 228 72.12 63.17 48.06
N PHE A 229 72.65 62.08 47.52
CA PHE A 229 73.90 61.46 47.97
C PHE A 229 75.10 62.41 47.79
N GLN A 230 75.25 63.02 46.61
CA GLN A 230 76.31 64.00 46.37
C GLN A 230 76.20 65.20 47.32
N THR A 231 74.99 65.73 47.54
CA THR A 231 74.71 66.83 48.47
C THR A 231 75.07 66.46 49.91
N ASN A 232 74.79 65.23 50.32
CA ASN A 232 75.17 64.70 51.63
C ASN A 232 76.70 64.65 51.82
N ILE A 233 77.45 64.25 50.79
CA ILE A 233 78.93 64.25 50.81
C ILE A 233 79.49 65.68 50.82
N LEU A 234 78.93 66.58 50.01
CA LEU A 234 79.29 68.00 49.99
C LEU A 234 79.07 68.66 51.36
N ALA A 235 77.92 68.40 51.99
CA ALA A 235 77.58 68.88 53.31
C ALA A 235 78.51 68.31 54.40
N LEU A 236 78.86 67.02 54.32
CA LEU A 236 79.84 66.40 55.21
C LEU A 236 81.22 67.07 55.09
N ASN A 237 81.70 67.29 53.87
CA ASN A 237 82.97 67.98 53.62
C ASN A 237 82.94 69.42 54.16
N ALA A 238 81.82 70.13 53.97
CA ALA A 238 81.64 71.48 54.51
C ALA A 238 81.62 71.50 56.06
N ALA A 239 80.96 70.52 56.70
CA ALA A 239 80.94 70.38 58.15
C ALA A 239 82.34 70.10 58.74
N VAL A 240 83.13 69.27 58.06
CA VAL A 240 84.53 68.99 58.42
C VAL A 240 85.40 70.25 58.31
N GLU A 241 85.29 71.01 57.21
CA GLU A 241 86.05 72.24 57.02
C GLU A 241 85.62 73.35 58.00
N ALA A 242 84.33 73.43 58.31
CA ALA A 242 83.79 74.32 59.33
C ALA A 242 84.30 73.99 60.75
N SER A 243 84.42 72.69 61.09
CA SER A 243 85.09 72.24 62.32
C SER A 243 86.57 72.64 62.33
N ARG A 244 87.25 72.56 61.18
CA ARG A 244 88.67 72.93 61.03
C ARG A 244 88.92 74.43 61.26
N ALA A 245 87.95 75.29 60.92
CA ALA A 245 88.01 76.73 61.15
C ALA A 245 87.68 77.17 62.60
N GLY A 246 87.37 76.24 63.50
CA GLY A 246 87.18 76.51 64.93
C GLY A 246 86.04 77.50 65.24
N ALA A 247 86.33 78.55 66.02
CA ALA A 247 85.31 79.49 66.50
C ALA A 247 84.63 80.31 65.38
N ALA A 248 85.32 80.56 64.27
CA ALA A 248 84.81 81.31 63.11
C ALA A 248 83.89 80.48 62.21
N GLY A 249 84.01 79.14 62.25
CA GLY A 249 83.23 78.20 61.41
C GLY A 249 81.90 77.74 62.01
N ARG A 250 81.58 78.10 63.27
CA ARG A 250 80.39 77.58 63.97
C ARG A 250 79.05 77.81 63.24
N GLY A 251 78.87 78.98 62.62
CA GLY A 251 77.66 79.26 61.82
C GLY A 251 77.57 78.41 60.55
N PHE A 252 78.70 78.19 59.88
CA PHE A 252 78.79 77.32 58.70
C PHE A 252 78.58 75.84 59.03
N ALA A 253 79.04 75.39 60.21
CA ALA A 253 78.83 74.01 60.66
C ALA A 253 77.34 73.69 60.84
N VAL A 254 76.56 74.61 61.42
CA VAL A 254 75.10 74.43 61.59
C VAL A 254 74.38 74.36 60.24
N VAL A 255 74.75 75.23 59.29
CA VAL A 255 74.18 75.19 57.93
C VAL A 255 74.56 73.88 57.22
N ALA A 256 75.81 73.42 57.35
CA ALA A 256 76.26 72.17 56.77
C ALA A 256 75.50 70.95 57.35
N ASP A 257 75.27 70.91 58.66
CA ASP A 257 74.47 69.85 59.29
C ASP A 257 73.00 69.89 58.85
N GLU A 258 72.40 71.08 58.68
CA GLU A 258 71.02 71.22 58.19
C GLU A 258 70.89 70.78 56.72
N VAL A 259 71.86 71.16 55.86
CA VAL A 259 71.94 70.68 54.47
C VAL A 259 72.11 69.17 54.43
N ARG A 260 72.93 68.59 55.32
CA ARG A 260 73.12 67.14 55.43
C ARG A 260 71.81 66.43 55.82
N ASN A 261 71.08 66.98 56.78
CA ASN A 261 69.78 66.46 57.20
C ASN A 261 68.75 66.51 56.06
N LEU A 262 68.70 67.62 55.31
CA LEU A 262 67.81 67.78 54.15
C LEU A 262 68.17 66.81 53.02
N ALA A 263 69.47 66.57 52.78
CA ALA A 263 69.96 65.59 51.83
C ALA A 263 69.55 64.15 52.23
N SER A 264 69.68 63.79 53.52
CA SER A 264 69.23 62.49 54.03
C SER A 264 67.71 62.29 53.87
N LYS A 265 66.90 63.33 54.18
CA LYS A 265 65.44 63.28 53.96
C LYS A 265 65.09 63.16 52.48
N SER A 266 65.84 63.82 51.60
CA SER A 266 65.63 63.73 50.15
C SER A 266 65.94 62.33 49.62
N ALA A 267 67.02 61.70 50.09
CA ALA A 267 67.35 60.31 49.76
C ALA A 267 66.28 59.32 50.27
N GLU A 268 65.77 59.51 51.48
CA GLU A 268 64.68 58.69 52.01
C GLU A 268 63.39 58.84 51.20
N ALA A 269 63.02 60.07 50.82
CA ALA A 269 61.87 60.33 49.95
C ALA A 269 62.05 59.74 48.54
N ALA A 270 63.25 59.85 47.96
CA ALA A 270 63.59 59.22 46.69
C ALA A 270 63.42 57.71 46.77
N LYS A 271 63.98 57.06 47.80
CA LYS A 271 63.83 55.61 48.04
C LYS A 271 62.38 55.16 48.19
N ASN A 272 61.57 55.91 48.94
CA ASN A 272 60.13 55.61 49.08
C ASN A 272 59.40 55.75 47.74
N THR A 273 59.74 56.76 46.94
CA THR A 273 59.17 56.97 45.60
C THR A 273 59.59 55.86 44.63
N THR A 274 60.85 55.42 44.67
CA THR A 274 61.33 54.26 43.89
C THR A 274 60.50 53.02 44.19
N LYS A 275 60.22 52.74 45.47
CA LYS A 275 59.36 51.60 45.85
C LYS A 275 57.93 51.72 45.32
N LEU A 276 57.36 52.92 45.32
CA LEU A 276 56.04 53.16 44.71
C LEU A 276 56.06 52.94 43.20
N ILE A 277 57.10 53.39 42.51
CA ILE A 277 57.27 53.20 41.05
C ILE A 277 57.46 51.71 40.72
N GLU A 278 58.27 50.98 41.48
CA GLU A 278 58.42 49.52 41.33
C GLU A 278 57.08 48.80 41.47
N ASN A 279 56.28 49.18 42.48
CA ASN A 279 54.93 48.64 42.66
C ASN A 279 54.00 49.00 41.49
N SER A 280 54.06 50.24 40.99
CA SER A 280 53.30 50.66 39.81
C SER A 280 53.71 49.89 38.56
N LEU A 281 55.01 49.66 38.34
CA LEU A 281 55.51 48.85 37.22
C LEU A 281 55.00 47.41 37.29
N MET A 282 55.03 46.78 38.47
CA MET A 282 54.44 45.44 38.66
C MET A 282 52.94 45.42 38.38
N ALA A 283 52.20 46.44 38.82
CA ALA A 283 50.76 46.55 38.56
C ALA A 283 50.45 46.73 37.06
N VAL A 284 51.26 47.53 36.35
CA VAL A 284 51.17 47.74 34.91
C VAL A 284 51.48 46.45 34.15
N GLU A 285 52.53 45.71 34.52
CA GLU A 285 52.90 44.44 33.90
C GLU A 285 51.81 43.36 34.08
N ASN A 286 51.18 43.31 35.25
CA ASN A 286 50.00 42.49 35.47
C ASN A 286 48.81 42.96 34.59
N GLY A 287 48.63 44.27 34.46
CA GLY A 287 47.63 44.87 33.57
C GLY A 287 47.82 44.47 32.10
N VAL A 288 49.05 44.49 31.58
CA VAL A 288 49.40 43.99 30.24
C VAL A 288 49.00 42.53 30.10
N THR A 289 49.39 41.69 31.06
CA THR A 289 49.10 40.25 31.02
C THR A 289 47.59 39.97 30.99
N ILE A 290 46.80 40.74 31.74
CA ILE A 290 45.33 40.62 31.74
C ILE A 290 44.75 41.11 30.41
N ALA A 291 45.26 42.21 29.87
CA ALA A 291 44.84 42.75 28.58
C ALA A 291 45.08 41.74 27.45
N ASP A 292 46.29 41.17 27.37
CA ASP A 292 46.66 40.18 26.33
C ASP A 292 45.75 38.94 26.39
N LYS A 293 45.47 38.41 27.59
CA LYS A 293 44.54 37.27 27.77
C LYS A 293 43.11 37.61 27.37
N THR A 294 42.70 38.86 27.60
CA THR A 294 41.36 39.33 27.23
C THR A 294 41.25 39.47 25.71
N GLU A 295 42.29 39.98 25.05
CA GLU A 295 42.39 40.05 23.58
C GLU A 295 42.33 38.65 22.95
N GLU A 296 43.08 37.68 23.48
CA GLU A 296 43.02 36.27 23.05
C GLU A 296 41.60 35.71 23.18
N SER A 297 40.93 35.97 24.31
CA SER A 297 39.55 35.54 24.53
C SER A 297 38.58 36.14 23.51
N PHE A 298 38.74 37.43 23.16
CA PHE A 298 37.93 38.06 22.11
C PHE A 298 38.15 37.44 20.73
N LYS A 299 39.39 37.09 20.38
CA LYS A 299 39.70 36.38 19.13
C LYS A 299 39.02 35.00 19.08
N GLU A 300 39.09 34.22 20.16
CA GLU A 300 38.39 32.93 20.23
C GLU A 300 36.88 33.06 20.11
N ILE A 301 36.27 34.05 20.79
CA ILE A 301 34.83 34.30 20.70
C ILE A 301 34.45 34.68 19.26
N THR A 302 35.26 35.52 18.60
CA THR A 302 35.05 35.91 17.21
C THR A 302 35.05 34.69 16.28
N GLU A 303 36.01 33.77 16.45
CA GLU A 303 36.05 32.52 15.67
C GLU A 303 34.82 31.64 15.91
N LYS A 304 34.38 31.52 17.17
CA LYS A 304 33.15 30.78 17.52
C LYS A 304 31.91 31.40 16.89
N VAL A 305 31.80 32.73 16.85
CA VAL A 305 30.69 33.43 16.19
C VAL A 305 30.67 33.15 14.69
N TYR A 306 31.84 33.17 14.02
CA TYR A 306 31.91 32.79 12.59
C TYR A 306 31.46 31.35 12.34
N ARG A 307 31.84 30.41 13.22
CA ARG A 307 31.37 29.01 13.12
C ARG A 307 29.85 28.93 13.31
N THR A 308 29.29 29.68 14.25
CA THR A 308 27.82 29.76 14.45
C THR A 308 27.12 30.27 13.19
N ILE A 309 27.61 31.34 12.57
CA ILE A 309 27.05 31.87 11.31
C ILE A 309 27.02 30.78 10.22
N ASN A 310 28.13 30.06 10.03
CA ASN A 310 28.20 28.97 9.04
C ASN A 310 27.24 27.81 9.34
N LEU A 311 27.08 27.43 10.60
CA LEU A 311 26.14 26.38 11.00
C LEU A 311 24.69 26.80 10.75
N VAL A 312 24.37 28.06 11.04
CA VAL A 312 23.03 28.63 10.83
C VAL A 312 22.70 28.73 9.34
N GLU A 313 23.68 29.07 8.50
CA GLU A 313 23.54 29.05 7.04
C GLU A 313 23.19 27.64 6.53
N LYS A 314 23.90 26.61 7.02
CA LYS A 314 23.57 25.20 6.69
C LYS A 314 22.18 24.78 7.18
N ILE A 315 21.73 25.26 8.33
CA ILE A 315 20.37 24.99 8.83
C ILE A 315 19.34 25.64 7.90
N SER A 316 19.59 26.86 7.43
CA SER A 316 18.71 27.55 6.47
C SER A 316 18.62 26.78 5.15
N GLU A 317 19.76 26.39 4.57
CA GLU A 317 19.82 25.58 3.34
C GLU A 317 19.09 24.24 3.51
N ALA A 318 19.34 23.52 4.60
CA ALA A 318 18.67 22.25 4.90
C ALA A 318 17.16 22.45 5.08
N SER A 319 16.72 23.55 5.67
CA SER A 319 15.30 23.88 5.83
C SER A 319 14.63 24.14 4.47
N VAL A 320 15.30 24.83 3.55
CA VAL A 320 14.78 25.02 2.17
C VAL A 320 14.63 23.68 1.46
N GLN A 321 15.64 22.80 1.55
CA GLN A 321 15.56 21.45 0.97
C GLN A 321 14.46 20.60 1.60
N GLN A 322 14.27 20.70 2.92
CA GLN A 322 13.16 20.03 3.60
C GLN A 322 11.80 20.54 3.10
N ALA A 323 11.64 21.84 2.87
CA ALA A 323 10.38 22.38 2.36
C ALA A 323 10.05 21.84 0.95
N GLU A 324 11.05 21.76 0.08
CA GLU A 324 10.90 21.13 -1.25
C GLU A 324 10.53 19.65 -1.14
N ALA A 325 11.21 18.90 -0.27
CA ALA A 325 10.93 17.49 -0.04
C ALA A 325 9.51 17.27 0.51
N THR A 326 9.08 18.07 1.48
CA THR A 326 7.72 18.04 2.05
C THR A 326 6.67 18.31 0.98
N SER A 327 6.92 19.26 0.06
CA SER A 327 6.02 19.51 -1.07
C SER A 327 5.93 18.31 -2.02
N GLN A 328 7.03 17.60 -2.30
CA GLN A 328 7.00 16.37 -3.10
C GLN A 328 6.25 15.23 -2.41
N VAL A 329 6.42 15.09 -1.08
CA VAL A 329 5.66 14.10 -0.31
C VAL A 329 4.17 14.40 -0.37
N LEU A 330 3.76 15.67 -0.25
CA LEU A 330 2.36 16.08 -0.36
C LEU A 330 1.74 15.66 -1.72
N LEU A 331 2.45 15.91 -2.83
CA LEU A 331 2.00 15.47 -4.15
C LEU A 331 1.86 13.93 -4.24
N GLY A 332 2.76 13.19 -3.60
CA GLY A 332 2.65 11.73 -3.50
C GLY A 332 1.42 11.29 -2.71
N VAL A 333 1.09 11.98 -1.62
CA VAL A 333 -0.12 11.72 -0.82
C VAL A 333 -1.38 12.00 -1.62
N GLU A 334 -1.43 13.09 -2.41
CA GLU A 334 -2.56 13.39 -3.30
C GLU A 334 -2.77 12.29 -4.37
N GLN A 335 -1.68 11.74 -4.92
CA GLN A 335 -1.76 10.62 -5.86
C GLN A 335 -2.33 9.37 -5.20
N ILE A 336 -1.90 9.05 -3.98
CA ILE A 336 -2.45 7.92 -3.22
C ILE A 336 -3.94 8.16 -2.93
N ALA A 337 -4.35 9.39 -2.59
CA ALA A 337 -5.74 9.74 -2.37
C ALA A 337 -6.61 9.45 -3.61
N SER A 338 -6.10 9.78 -4.81
CA SER A 338 -6.78 9.46 -6.07
C SER A 338 -6.93 7.95 -6.30
N VAL A 339 -5.92 7.16 -5.93
CA VAL A 339 -5.99 5.69 -6.02
C VAL A 339 -7.00 5.14 -5.03
N VAL A 340 -7.04 5.64 -3.80
CA VAL A 340 -8.04 5.26 -2.80
C VAL A 340 -9.47 5.52 -3.30
N GLN A 341 -9.70 6.68 -3.91
CA GLN A 341 -11.00 7.01 -4.50
C GLN A 341 -11.37 6.05 -5.65
N THR A 342 -10.39 5.69 -6.48
CA THR A 342 -10.58 4.70 -7.55
C THR A 342 -10.88 3.31 -6.99
N ASN A 343 -10.22 2.91 -5.90
CA ASN A 343 -10.49 1.65 -5.22
C ASN A 343 -11.90 1.60 -4.65
N SER A 344 -12.37 2.69 -4.02
CA SER A 344 -13.75 2.79 -3.54
C SER A 344 -14.77 2.67 -4.67
N ALA A 345 -14.57 3.36 -5.80
CA ALA A 345 -15.45 3.24 -6.96
C ALA A 345 -15.42 1.83 -7.56
N THR A 346 -14.23 1.24 -7.68
CA THR A 346 -14.05 -0.14 -8.19
C THR A 346 -14.71 -1.16 -7.26
N ALA A 347 -14.64 -0.94 -5.95
CA ALA A 347 -15.32 -1.77 -4.97
C ALA A 347 -16.85 -1.69 -5.16
N GLU A 348 -17.41 -0.50 -5.32
CA GLU A 348 -18.85 -0.32 -5.56
C GLU A 348 -19.31 -1.00 -6.87
N GLU A 349 -18.58 -0.81 -7.97
CA GLU A 349 -18.88 -1.46 -9.24
C GLU A 349 -18.76 -3.00 -9.16
N SER A 350 -17.73 -3.50 -8.45
CA SER A 350 -17.51 -4.93 -8.28
C SER A 350 -18.56 -5.58 -7.38
N ALA A 351 -19.09 -4.85 -6.38
CA ALA A 351 -20.20 -5.31 -5.56
C ALA A 351 -21.45 -5.51 -6.43
N ALA A 352 -21.80 -4.51 -7.24
CA ALA A 352 -22.94 -4.58 -8.16
C ALA A 352 -22.80 -5.75 -9.16
N ALA A 353 -21.60 -5.93 -9.74
CA ALA A 353 -21.34 -7.04 -10.64
C ALA A 353 -21.44 -8.42 -9.94
N SER A 354 -21.02 -8.51 -8.68
CA SER A 354 -21.14 -9.74 -7.88
C SER A 354 -22.60 -10.06 -7.55
N GLU A 355 -23.40 -9.06 -7.21
CA GLU A 355 -24.84 -9.24 -7.01
C GLU A 355 -25.53 -9.71 -8.29
N GLU A 356 -25.17 -9.15 -9.45
CA GLU A 356 -25.70 -9.57 -10.74
C GLU A 356 -25.32 -11.02 -11.07
N LEU A 357 -24.05 -11.41 -10.87
CA LEU A 357 -23.60 -12.79 -11.10
C LEU A 357 -24.32 -13.78 -10.16
N SER A 358 -24.51 -13.42 -8.89
CA SER A 358 -25.27 -14.23 -7.94
C SER A 358 -26.72 -14.41 -8.39
N ALA A 359 -27.37 -13.34 -8.85
CA ALA A 359 -28.72 -13.39 -9.38
C ALA A 359 -28.82 -14.26 -10.65
N GLN A 360 -27.85 -14.16 -11.56
CA GLN A 360 -27.80 -15.00 -12.77
C GLN A 360 -27.57 -16.48 -12.44
N ALA A 361 -26.71 -16.79 -11.47
CA ALA A 361 -26.51 -18.16 -10.99
C ALA A 361 -27.80 -18.73 -10.38
N GLN A 362 -28.52 -17.93 -9.58
CA GLN A 362 -29.79 -18.33 -9.00
C GLN A 362 -30.86 -18.57 -10.08
N LEU A 363 -30.92 -17.71 -11.10
CA LEU A 363 -31.83 -17.90 -12.25
C LEU A 363 -31.54 -19.22 -13.00
N LEU A 364 -30.27 -19.54 -13.23
CA LEU A 364 -29.88 -20.80 -13.87
C LEU A 364 -30.31 -22.02 -13.04
N MET A 365 -30.18 -21.93 -11.71
CA MET A 365 -30.65 -22.97 -10.80
C MET A 365 -32.18 -23.11 -10.84
N GLU A 366 -32.92 -22.00 -10.88
CA GLU A 366 -34.39 -22.00 -10.99
C GLU A 366 -34.87 -22.59 -12.31
N LEU A 367 -34.21 -22.27 -13.43
CA LEU A 367 -34.50 -22.88 -14.74
C LEU A 367 -34.25 -24.40 -14.76
N LEU A 368 -33.33 -24.89 -13.93
CA LEU A 368 -33.03 -26.32 -13.79
C LEU A 368 -33.94 -27.05 -12.80
N ASP A 369 -34.66 -26.34 -11.92
CA ASP A 369 -35.53 -26.96 -10.90
C ASP A 369 -36.67 -27.79 -11.53
N GLY A 370 -37.11 -27.39 -12.73
CA GLY A 370 -38.07 -28.14 -13.55
C GLY A 370 -37.50 -29.39 -14.25
N ILE A 371 -36.17 -29.61 -14.21
CA ILE A 371 -35.51 -30.73 -14.88
C ILE A 371 -34.97 -31.70 -13.84
N LYS A 372 -35.55 -32.90 -13.81
CA LYS A 372 -35.05 -34.00 -12.97
C LYS A 372 -33.86 -34.66 -13.64
N VAL A 373 -32.69 -34.44 -13.07
CA VAL A 373 -31.43 -35.05 -13.51
C VAL A 373 -31.14 -36.28 -12.66
N LYS A 374 -30.56 -37.30 -13.26
CA LYS A 374 -30.09 -38.49 -12.55
C LYS A 374 -28.90 -38.14 -11.67
N GLU A 375 -29.03 -38.31 -10.36
CA GLU A 375 -27.91 -38.12 -9.43
C GLU A 375 -26.81 -39.16 -9.72
N ASN A 376 -25.58 -38.69 -9.98
CA ASN A 376 -24.39 -39.48 -10.34
C ASN A 376 -24.48 -40.21 -11.70
N ILE A 377 -24.07 -39.50 -12.76
CA ILE A 377 -23.79 -40.08 -14.08
C ILE A 377 -22.42 -40.77 -14.09
#